data_AF-A0A7D6CQB0-F1
#
_entry.id   AF-A0A7D6CQB0-F1
#
_cell.length_a   1.000
_cell.length_b   1.000
_cell.length_c   1.000
_cell.angle_alpha   90.00
_cell.angle_beta   90.00
_cell.angle_gamma   90.00
#
_symmetry.space_group_name_H-M   'P 1'
#
loop_
_entity.id
_entity.type
_entity.pdbx_description
1 polymer ?
#
loop_
_entity_poly.entity_id
_entity_poly.type
_entity_poly.pdbx_seq_one_letter_code
_entity_poly.pdbx_strand_id
1 'polypeptide(L)'
;MQARKRLNELAHKRANAFDAMICHNNVYEAVQGHHDHGVDLERYVSVAEDVYELSADEDLEDRRLDVFGAAEEINDHIDDVVDEVIAAALADLLEVVDDWDDVHDQDDIDAAKHEARNWLQGHSEAAERAGVWEEVTA
;
A
#
# COMPACT_ATOMS: atom_id res chain seq x y z
N MET A 1 -9.73 15.48 -6.43
CA MET A 1 -9.35 14.97 -7.77
C MET A 1 -7.88 14.61 -7.85
N GLN A 2 -6.98 15.32 -7.15
CA GLN A 2 -5.56 14.96 -7.05
C GLN A 2 -5.31 13.68 -6.23
N ALA A 3 -5.97 13.50 -5.09
CA ALA A 3 -5.76 12.33 -4.23
C ALA A 3 -5.93 10.98 -4.94
N ARG A 4 -7.04 10.80 -5.67
CA ARG A 4 -7.29 9.57 -6.45
C ARG A 4 -6.28 9.33 -7.58
N LYS A 5 -5.77 10.41 -8.19
CA LYS A 5 -4.69 10.31 -9.18
C LYS A 5 -3.38 9.86 -8.52
N ARG A 6 -3.03 10.46 -7.38
CA ARG A 6 -1.84 10.08 -6.60
C ARG A 6 -1.93 8.64 -6.08
N LEU A 7 -3.10 8.19 -5.63
CA LEU A 7 -3.34 6.79 -5.27
C LEU A 7 -3.13 5.85 -6.44
N ASN A 8 -3.60 6.20 -7.64
CA ASN A 8 -3.37 5.38 -8.83
C ASN A 8 -1.87 5.28 -9.18
N GLU A 9 -1.12 6.38 -9.05
CA GLU A 9 0.33 6.40 -9.25
C GLU A 9 1.06 5.56 -8.18
N LEU A 10 0.63 5.66 -6.91
CA LEU A 10 1.16 4.83 -5.81
C LEU A 10 0.88 3.35 -6.06
N ALA A 11 -0.35 2.98 -6.44
CA ALA A 11 -0.73 1.61 -6.74
C ALA A 11 0.14 1.03 -7.86
N HIS A 12 0.31 1.77 -8.97
CA HIS A 12 1.23 1.34 -10.04
C HIS A 12 2.66 1.17 -9.55
N LYS A 13 3.19 2.16 -8.81
CA LYS A 13 4.56 2.11 -8.31
C LYS A 13 4.80 0.90 -7.41
N ARG A 14 3.88 0.62 -6.48
CA ARG A 14 4.00 -0.48 -5.51
C ARG A 14 3.77 -1.84 -6.16
N ALA A 15 2.78 -1.97 -7.04
CA ALA A 15 2.52 -3.21 -7.78
C ALA A 15 3.69 -3.60 -8.69
N ASN A 16 4.37 -2.63 -9.31
CA ASN A 16 5.55 -2.89 -10.15
C ASN A 16 6.76 -3.46 -9.38
N ALA A 17 6.72 -3.51 -8.05
CA ALA A 17 7.74 -4.16 -7.25
C ALA A 17 7.57 -5.69 -7.18
N PHE A 18 6.45 -6.22 -7.68
CA PHE A 18 6.12 -7.64 -7.69
C PHE A 18 6.27 -8.21 -9.10
N ASP A 19 7.02 -9.32 -9.20
CA ASP A 19 7.26 -10.06 -10.42
C ASP A 19 6.08 -11.01 -10.73
N ALA A 20 5.46 -11.62 -9.72
CA ALA A 20 4.30 -12.49 -9.91
C ALA A 20 3.06 -11.65 -10.23
N MET A 21 2.41 -11.95 -11.35
CA MET A 21 1.25 -11.20 -11.83
C MET A 21 0.08 -11.22 -10.83
N ILE A 22 -0.09 -12.32 -10.10
CA ILE A 22 -1.10 -12.47 -9.04
C ILE A 22 -0.84 -11.44 -7.92
N CYS A 23 0.40 -11.35 -7.42
CA CYS A 23 0.78 -10.37 -6.40
C CYS A 23 0.67 -8.94 -6.92
N HIS A 24 1.13 -8.69 -8.15
CA HIS A 24 1.02 -7.39 -8.80
C HIS A 24 -0.42 -6.88 -8.83
N ASN A 25 -1.34 -7.70 -9.35
CA ASN A 25 -2.74 -7.32 -9.50
C ASN A 25 -3.40 -7.11 -8.13
N ASN A 26 -3.15 -8.02 -7.19
CA ASN A 26 -3.68 -7.91 -5.84
C ASN A 26 -3.22 -6.61 -5.15
N VAL A 27 -1.93 -6.28 -5.21
CA VAL A 27 -1.37 -5.04 -4.66
C VAL A 27 -1.89 -3.79 -5.38
N TYR A 28 -2.09 -3.87 -6.69
CA TYR A 28 -2.61 -2.76 -7.46
C TYR A 28 -4.05 -2.42 -7.04
N GLU A 29 -4.94 -3.41 -7.04
CA GLU A 29 -6.33 -3.26 -6.62
C GLU A 29 -6.38 -2.78 -5.17
N ALA A 30 -5.48 -3.32 -4.35
CA ALA A 30 -5.35 -2.98 -2.96
C ALA A 30 -5.15 -1.50 -2.66
N VAL A 31 -4.09 -0.95 -3.22
CA VAL A 31 -3.69 0.44 -2.98
C VAL A 31 -4.68 1.42 -3.62
N GLN A 32 -5.47 0.99 -4.60
CA GLN A 32 -6.54 1.81 -5.16
C GLN A 32 -7.80 1.93 -4.29
N GLY A 33 -7.86 1.22 -3.17
CA GLY A 33 -9.02 1.24 -2.28
C GLY A 33 -10.17 0.37 -2.80
N HIS A 34 -9.87 -0.71 -3.53
CA HIS A 34 -10.86 -1.74 -3.89
C HIS A 34 -11.06 -2.79 -2.78
N HIS A 35 -10.59 -2.48 -1.58
CA HIS A 35 -10.62 -3.37 -0.41
C HIS A 35 -11.83 -3.14 0.49
N ASP A 36 -12.34 -4.23 1.05
CA ASP A 36 -13.31 -4.19 2.16
C ASP A 36 -12.62 -4.04 3.54
N HIS A 37 -11.29 -4.12 3.59
CA HIS A 37 -10.49 -4.14 4.82
C HIS A 37 -9.31 -3.15 4.75
N GLY A 38 -9.01 -2.51 5.88
CA GLY A 38 -7.87 -1.60 6.04
C GLY A 38 -8.22 -0.12 6.22
N VAL A 39 -7.17 0.69 6.26
CA VAL A 39 -7.22 2.14 6.48
C VAL A 39 -7.63 2.87 5.19
N ASP A 40 -8.48 3.89 5.30
CA ASP A 40 -8.91 4.73 4.17
C ASP A 40 -7.74 5.58 3.61
N LEU A 41 -6.93 4.98 2.72
CA LEU A 41 -5.78 5.63 2.08
C LEU A 41 -6.15 6.91 1.32
N GLU A 42 -7.35 6.97 0.72
CA GLU A 42 -7.80 8.16 -0.01
C GLU A 42 -7.92 9.35 0.93
N ARG A 43 -8.40 9.13 2.15
CA ARG A 43 -8.48 10.17 3.17
C ARG A 43 -7.11 10.69 3.59
N TYR A 44 -6.13 9.81 3.83
CA TYR A 44 -4.78 10.24 4.21
C TYR A 44 -4.11 11.04 3.09
N VAL A 45 -4.18 10.55 1.85
CA VAL A 45 -3.64 11.26 0.68
C VAL A 45 -4.33 12.60 0.49
N SER A 46 -5.65 12.68 0.67
CA SER A 46 -6.37 13.96 0.58
C SER A 46 -5.87 14.97 1.60
N VAL A 47 -5.64 14.56 2.85
CA VAL A 47 -5.10 15.45 3.89
C VAL A 47 -3.69 15.93 3.53
N ALA A 48 -2.82 15.05 3.01
CA ALA A 48 -1.49 15.46 2.59
C ALA A 48 -1.53 16.50 1.46
N GLU A 49 -2.38 16.29 0.45
CA GLU A 49 -2.55 17.24 -0.66
C GLU A 49 -3.05 18.60 -0.16
N ASP A 50 -4.03 18.62 0.75
CA ASP A 50 -4.54 19.87 1.33
C ASP A 50 -3.45 20.64 2.09
N VAL A 51 -2.56 19.94 2.80
CA VAL A 51 -1.44 20.56 3.53
C VAL A 51 -0.34 21.01 2.56
N TYR A 52 -0.06 20.28 1.48
CA TYR A 52 0.85 20.73 0.43
C TYR A 52 0.32 21.99 -0.27
N GLU A 53 -0.98 22.05 -0.57
CA GLU A 53 -1.62 23.24 -1.14
C GLU A 53 -1.49 24.43 -0.19
N LEU A 54 -1.72 24.23 1.11
CA LEU A 54 -1.49 25.26 2.12
C LEU A 54 -0.02 25.70 2.18
N SER A 55 0.94 24.80 1.98
CA SER A 55 2.36 25.15 1.92
C SER A 55 2.72 25.93 0.65
N ALA A 56 1.92 25.87 -0.40
CA ALA A 56 2.14 26.65 -1.61
C ALA A 56 1.57 28.08 -1.51
N ASP A 57 0.82 28.38 -0.44
CA ASP A 57 0.22 29.70 -0.22
C ASP A 57 1.32 30.76 0.06
N GLU A 58 1.37 31.77 -0.82
CA GLU A 58 2.32 32.88 -0.74
C GLU A 58 2.06 33.77 0.48
N ASP A 59 0.84 33.78 1.03
CA ASP A 59 0.48 34.57 2.21
C ASP A 59 1.07 33.99 3.52
N LEU A 60 1.66 32.79 3.46
CA LEU A 60 2.27 32.08 4.60
C LEU A 60 3.81 32.09 4.59
N GLU A 61 4.45 33.07 3.94
CA GLU A 61 5.92 33.15 3.77
C GLU A 61 6.75 32.72 5.01
N ASP A 62 6.39 33.22 6.20
CA ASP A 62 7.11 32.93 7.45
C ASP A 62 6.91 31.49 7.99
N ARG A 63 5.81 30.81 7.61
CA ARG A 63 5.43 29.48 8.11
C ARG A 63 5.45 28.40 7.03
N ARG A 64 5.75 28.77 5.79
CA ARG A 64 5.72 27.88 4.64
C ARG A 64 6.54 26.60 4.84
N LEU A 65 7.75 26.73 5.39
CA LEU A 65 8.63 25.58 5.64
C LEU A 65 8.08 24.64 6.71
N ASP A 66 7.43 25.17 7.74
CA ASP A 66 6.80 24.35 8.79
C ASP A 66 5.62 23.56 8.22
N VAL A 67 4.79 24.21 7.40
CA VAL A 67 3.63 23.57 6.74
C VAL A 67 4.09 22.51 5.74
N PHE A 68 5.14 22.80 4.96
CA PHE A 68 5.75 21.81 4.08
C PHE A 68 6.31 20.62 4.87
N GLY A 69 7.01 20.85 5.97
CA GLY A 69 7.49 19.79 6.85
C GLY A 69 6.36 18.90 7.38
N ALA A 70 5.23 19.49 7.78
CA ALA A 70 4.06 18.72 8.18
C ALA A 70 3.46 17.90 7.03
N ALA A 71 3.46 18.42 5.81
CA ALA A 71 3.03 17.67 4.63
C ALA A 71 3.94 16.47 4.36
N GLU A 72 5.26 16.63 4.48
CA GLU A 72 6.24 15.54 4.35
C GLU A 72 6.06 14.48 5.44
N GLU A 73 5.86 14.87 6.71
CA GLU A 73 5.59 13.91 7.79
C GLU A 73 4.31 13.09 7.54
N ILE A 74 3.26 13.72 7.01
CA ILE A 74 2.03 13.00 6.62
C ILE A 74 2.30 12.10 5.41
N ASN A 75 3.12 12.55 4.46
CA ASN A 75 3.53 11.74 3.31
C ASN A 75 4.30 10.48 3.73
N ASP A 76 5.27 10.61 4.64
CA ASP A 76 6.02 9.47 5.16
C ASP A 76 5.09 8.48 5.88
N HIS A 77 4.13 9.00 6.65
CA HIS A 77 3.11 8.15 7.27
C HIS A 77 2.20 7.45 6.25
N ILE A 78 1.89 8.09 5.12
CA ILE A 78 1.14 7.44 4.03
C ILE A 78 1.91 6.24 3.50
N ASP A 79 3.23 6.34 3.32
CA ASP A 79 4.03 5.21 2.86
C ASP A 79 3.95 4.02 3.85
N ASP A 80 3.99 4.30 5.16
CA ASP A 80 3.81 3.27 6.20
C ASP A 80 2.44 2.58 6.14
N VAL A 81 1.38 3.35 5.90
CA VAL A 81 0.00 2.83 5.79
C VAL A 81 -0.18 2.07 4.49
N VAL A 82 0.46 2.49 3.39
CA VAL A 82 0.46 1.74 2.13
C VAL A 82 1.11 0.37 2.33
N ASP A 83 2.24 0.30 3.03
CA ASP A 83 2.89 -0.98 3.29
C ASP A 83 2.03 -1.88 4.21
N GLU A 84 1.27 -1.30 5.16
CA GLU A 84 0.28 -2.03 5.97
C GLU A 84 -0.84 -2.63 5.11
N VAL A 85 -1.37 -1.85 4.17
CA VAL A 85 -2.42 -2.30 3.22
C VAL A 85 -1.90 -3.40 2.30
N ILE A 86 -0.65 -3.31 1.86
CA ILE A 86 0.00 -4.37 1.06
C ILE A 86 0.17 -5.62 1.92
N ALA A 87 0.60 -5.49 3.18
CA ALA A 87 0.76 -6.63 4.06
C ALA A 87 -0.55 -7.38 4.28
N ALA A 88 -1.65 -6.67 4.58
CA ALA A 88 -2.97 -7.26 4.71
C ALA A 88 -3.42 -7.97 3.42
N ALA A 89 -3.28 -7.31 2.26
CA ALA A 89 -3.67 -7.88 0.98
C ALA A 89 -2.89 -9.16 0.63
N LEU A 90 -1.58 -9.22 0.93
CA LEU A 90 -0.77 -10.40 0.69
C LEU A 90 -1.08 -11.54 1.67
N ALA A 91 -1.44 -11.22 2.91
CA ALA A 91 -1.92 -12.22 3.87
C ALA A 91 -3.24 -12.85 3.38
N ASP A 92 -4.24 -12.03 3.03
CA ASP A 92 -5.51 -12.48 2.47
C ASP A 92 -5.30 -13.34 1.21
N LEU A 93 -4.37 -12.92 0.33
CA LEU A 93 -4.01 -13.68 -0.86
C LEU A 93 -3.49 -15.07 -0.49
N LEU A 94 -2.60 -15.18 0.51
CA LEU A 94 -2.03 -16.46 0.92
C LEU A 94 -3.08 -17.43 1.48
N GLU A 95 -4.21 -16.94 2.00
CA GLU A 95 -5.30 -17.77 2.47
C GLU A 95 -6.10 -18.41 1.33
N VAL A 96 -6.25 -17.71 0.20
CA VAL A 96 -7.20 -18.08 -0.87
C VAL A 96 -6.55 -18.54 -2.17
N VAL A 97 -5.26 -18.22 -2.42
CA VAL A 97 -4.61 -18.44 -3.72
C VAL A 97 -4.51 -19.93 -4.11
N ASP A 98 -4.51 -20.84 -3.12
CA ASP A 98 -4.51 -22.28 -3.38
C ASP A 98 -5.81 -22.79 -4.02
N ASP A 99 -6.91 -22.03 -3.89
CA ASP A 99 -8.21 -22.36 -4.47
C ASP A 99 -8.36 -21.85 -5.92
N TRP A 100 -7.33 -21.23 -6.52
CA TRP A 100 -7.38 -20.62 -7.86
C TRP A 100 -6.77 -21.52 -8.96
N ASP A 101 -6.65 -22.81 -8.69
CA ASP A 101 -6.08 -23.83 -9.59
C ASP A 101 -6.89 -24.07 -10.87
N ASP A 102 -8.09 -23.49 -10.97
CA ASP A 102 -8.97 -23.53 -12.13
C ASP A 102 -8.69 -22.40 -13.14
N VAL A 103 -8.05 -21.30 -12.71
CA VAL A 103 -7.73 -20.12 -13.53
C VAL A 103 -6.21 -19.93 -13.70
N HIS A 104 -5.42 -20.34 -12.72
CA HIS A 104 -3.96 -20.21 -12.71
C HIS A 104 -3.28 -21.58 -12.70
N ASP A 105 -2.10 -21.67 -13.30
CA ASP A 105 -1.29 -22.87 -13.16
C ASP A 105 -0.58 -22.91 -11.80
N GLN A 106 -0.13 -24.10 -11.41
CA GLN A 106 0.51 -24.30 -10.10
C GLN A 106 1.83 -23.52 -9.99
N ASP A 107 2.53 -23.30 -11.11
CA ASP A 107 3.81 -22.58 -11.11
C ASP A 107 3.58 -21.09 -10.79
N ASP A 108 2.54 -20.46 -11.35
CA ASP A 108 2.13 -19.09 -11.04
C ASP A 108 1.68 -18.94 -9.58
N ILE A 109 0.90 -19.90 -9.07
CA ILE A 109 0.45 -19.93 -7.67
C ILE A 109 1.64 -20.04 -6.71
N ASP A 110 2.56 -20.98 -6.97
CA ASP A 110 3.74 -21.20 -6.14
C ASP A 110 4.67 -19.97 -6.16
N ALA A 111 4.84 -19.34 -7.32
CA ALA A 111 5.61 -18.11 -7.47
C ALA A 111 5.00 -16.96 -6.65
N ALA A 112 3.68 -16.76 -6.75
CA ALA A 112 2.97 -15.75 -5.99
C ALA A 112 3.10 -15.97 -4.47
N LYS A 113 2.91 -17.20 -4.01
CA LYS A 113 3.07 -17.55 -2.58
C LYS A 113 4.48 -17.31 -2.09
N HIS A 114 5.49 -17.66 -2.89
CA HIS A 114 6.87 -17.45 -2.52
C HIS A 114 7.19 -15.96 -2.40
N GLU A 115 6.78 -15.17 -3.39
CA GLU A 115 7.00 -13.73 -3.41
C GLU A 115 6.26 -13.02 -2.27
N ALA A 116 4.97 -13.34 -2.06
CA ALA A 116 4.17 -12.76 -0.99
C ALA A 116 4.81 -13.00 0.39
N ARG A 117 5.23 -14.25 0.67
CA ARG A 117 5.93 -14.58 1.93
C ARG A 117 7.27 -13.85 2.07
N ASN A 118 8.06 -13.78 1.01
CA ASN A 118 9.34 -13.08 1.03
C ASN A 118 9.13 -11.58 1.31
N TRP A 119 8.15 -10.97 0.65
CA TRP A 119 7.80 -9.57 0.88
C TRP A 119 7.38 -9.33 2.34
N LEU A 120 6.46 -10.15 2.86
CA LEU A 120 5.98 -10.05 4.24
C LEU A 120 7.11 -10.22 5.27
N GLN A 121 8.03 -11.16 5.03
CA GLN A 121 9.21 -11.34 5.88
C GLN A 121 10.19 -10.15 5.81
N GLY A 122 10.33 -9.55 4.63
CA GLY A 122 11.14 -8.33 4.42
C GLY A 122 10.53 -7.07 5.02
N HIS A 123 9.22 -7.07 5.30
CA HIS A 123 8.45 -5.93 5.82
C HIS A 123 7.73 -6.29 7.12
N SER A 124 8.46 -6.88 8.08
CA SER A 124 7.88 -7.37 9.34
C SER A 124 7.14 -6.29 10.12
N GLU A 125 7.65 -5.06 10.16
CA GLU A 125 6.98 -3.95 10.85
C GLU A 125 5.63 -3.62 10.21
N ALA A 126 5.50 -3.70 8.88
CA ALA A 126 4.23 -3.48 8.19
C ALA A 126 3.24 -4.62 8.47
N ALA A 127 3.72 -5.86 8.46
CA ALA A 127 2.91 -7.03 8.80
C ALA A 127 2.46 -7.03 10.27
N GLU A 128 3.29 -6.54 11.20
CA GLU A 128 2.93 -6.34 12.61
C GLU A 128 1.85 -5.26 12.76
N ARG A 129 2.00 -4.11 12.08
CA ARG A 129 0.98 -3.04 12.08
C ARG A 129 -0.35 -3.51 11.52
N ALA A 130 -0.32 -4.32 10.46
CA ALA A 130 -1.49 -4.90 9.82
C ALA A 130 -2.14 -6.02 10.66
N GLY A 131 -1.46 -6.54 11.68
CA GLY A 131 -1.94 -7.63 12.53
C GLY A 131 -1.83 -9.02 11.92
N VAL A 132 -1.09 -9.18 10.82
CA VAL A 132 -0.98 -10.44 10.04
C VAL A 132 0.33 -11.18 10.29
N TRP A 133 1.22 -10.66 11.14
CA TRP A 133 2.55 -11.27 11.37
C TRP A 133 2.50 -12.71 11.90
N GLU A 134 1.46 -13.07 12.67
CA GLU A 134 1.28 -14.45 13.14
C GLU A 134 1.00 -15.42 11.98
N GLU A 135 0.31 -14.97 10.93
CA GLU A 135 0.02 -15.76 9.72
C GLU A 135 1.27 -15.93 8.83
N VAL A 136 2.18 -14.95 8.88
CA VAL A 136 3.46 -14.98 8.13
C VAL A 136 4.47 -15.97 8.73
N THR A 137 4.38 -16.23 10.04
CA THR A 137 5.34 -17.03 10.81
C THR A 137 4.86 -18.44 11.15
N ALA A 138 3.60 -18.76 10.86
CA ALA A 138 3.00 -20.08 11.02
C ALA A 138 3.44 -21.08 9.93
#